data_AF-A0A849CAW2-F1
#
_entry.id   AF-A0A849CAW2-F1
#
_cell.length_a   1.000
_cell.length_b   1.000
_cell.length_c   1.000
_cell.angle_alpha   90.00
_cell.angle_beta   90.00
_cell.angle_gamma   90.00
#
_symmetry.space_group_name_H-M   'P 1'
#
loop_
_entity.id
_entity.type
_entity.pdbx_description
1 polymer ?
#
loop_
_entity_poly.entity_id
_entity_poly.type
_entity_poly.pdbx_seq_one_letter_code
_entity_poly.pdbx_strand_id
1 'polypeptide(L)'
;MCEHCGKAGFDSRKTARKYARGRYPGTALHAYRCRHHREDCWHVGHHASEVVSGEVPGHLFYGRDGIGAHRHRCGTRRHPQGRS
;
A
#
# COMPACT_ATOMS: atom_id res chain seq x y z
N MET A 1 -5.09 11.00 -9.69
CA MET A 1 -3.81 10.49 -9.13
C MET A 1 -3.52 11.33 -7.88
N CYS A 2 -2.93 10.77 -6.82
CA CYS A 2 -2.57 11.49 -5.59
C CYS A 2 -1.33 12.35 -5.85
N GLU A 3 -1.48 13.68 -5.80
CA GLU A 3 -0.41 14.62 -6.15
C GLU A 3 0.78 14.57 -5.16
N HIS A 4 0.55 14.19 -3.91
CA HIS A 4 1.59 14.13 -2.89
C HIS A 4 2.41 12.85 -2.91
N CYS A 5 1.84 11.79 -3.45
CA CYS A 5 2.37 10.45 -3.28
C CYS A 5 2.50 9.66 -4.59
N GLY A 6 2.09 10.24 -5.72
CA GLY A 6 2.14 9.67 -7.06
C GLY A 6 1.25 8.44 -7.28
N LYS A 7 0.54 7.96 -6.25
CA LYS A 7 -0.27 6.73 -6.29
C LYS A 7 -1.67 7.01 -6.83
N ALA A 8 -2.36 5.97 -7.28
CA ALA A 8 -3.81 6.08 -7.50
C ALA A 8 -4.50 6.50 -6.18
N GLY A 9 -5.23 7.61 -6.22
CA GLY A 9 -5.96 8.19 -5.09
C GLY A 9 -7.46 8.08 -5.35
N PHE A 10 -8.24 7.78 -4.31
CA PHE A 10 -9.68 7.62 -4.35
C PHE A 10 -10.34 8.43 -3.23
N ASP A 11 -11.48 9.01 -3.52
CA ASP A 11 -12.32 9.78 -2.58
C ASP A 11 -12.82 8.95 -1.39
N SER A 12 -13.05 7.66 -1.60
CA SER A 12 -13.60 6.78 -0.58
C SER A 12 -12.96 5.39 -0.59
N ARG A 13 -13.00 4.73 0.58
CA ARG A 13 -12.61 3.33 0.72
C ARG A 13 -13.40 2.42 -0.23
N LYS A 14 -14.68 2.73 -0.46
CA LYS A 14 -15.56 1.95 -1.34
C LYS A 14 -15.10 2.04 -2.80
N THR A 15 -14.79 3.23 -3.28
CA THR A 15 -14.25 3.48 -4.62
C THR A 15 -12.92 2.76 -4.81
N ALA A 16 -12.01 2.88 -3.83
CA ALA A 16 -10.72 2.17 -3.84
C ALA A 16 -10.91 0.64 -3.96
N ARG A 17 -11.78 0.04 -3.16
CA ARG A 17 -12.07 -1.41 -3.21
C ARG A 17 -12.73 -1.84 -4.52
N LYS A 18 -13.63 -1.03 -5.08
CA LYS A 18 -14.25 -1.29 -6.39
C LYS A 18 -13.18 -1.30 -7.49
N TYR A 19 -12.30 -0.29 -7.49
CA TYR A 19 -11.17 -0.23 -8.42
C TYR A 19 -10.25 -1.44 -8.30
N ALA A 20 -9.84 -1.81 -7.08
CA ALA A 20 -8.97 -2.97 -6.85
C ALA A 20 -9.56 -4.26 -7.43
N ARG A 21 -10.86 -4.53 -7.16
CA ARG A 21 -11.53 -5.74 -7.66
C ARG A 21 -11.65 -5.79 -9.18
N GLY A 22 -11.89 -4.63 -9.82
CA GLY A 22 -12.01 -4.56 -11.28
C GLY A 22 -10.67 -4.61 -12.00
N ARG A 23 -9.66 -3.89 -11.49
CA ARG A 23 -8.35 -3.73 -12.14
C ARG A 23 -7.41 -4.91 -11.87
N TYR A 24 -7.50 -5.52 -10.69
CA TYR A 24 -6.60 -6.58 -10.22
C TYR A 24 -7.40 -7.77 -9.68
N PRO A 25 -8.16 -8.48 -10.53
CA PRO A 25 -8.91 -9.66 -10.12
C PRO A 25 -7.98 -10.73 -9.52
N GLY A 26 -8.46 -11.48 -8.53
CA GLY A 26 -7.67 -12.51 -7.83
C GLY A 26 -6.55 -11.98 -6.93
N THR A 27 -6.33 -10.66 -6.88
CA THR A 27 -5.26 -10.04 -6.11
C THR A 27 -5.79 -9.49 -4.78
N ALA A 28 -5.22 -9.93 -3.66
CA ALA A 28 -5.58 -9.42 -2.33
C ALA A 28 -4.97 -8.02 -2.08
N LEU A 29 -5.59 -7.00 -2.66
CA LEU A 29 -5.23 -5.60 -2.43
C LEU A 29 -6.00 -5.01 -1.25
N HIS A 30 -5.30 -4.22 -0.44
CA HIS A 30 -5.87 -3.52 0.71
C HIS A 30 -6.08 -2.04 0.39
N ALA A 31 -7.22 -1.52 0.84
CA ALA A 31 -7.50 -0.09 0.79
C ALA A 31 -7.02 0.58 2.08
N TYR A 32 -6.13 1.56 1.96
CA TYR A 32 -5.53 2.28 3.08
C TYR A 32 -5.52 3.80 2.82
N ARG A 33 -5.54 4.61 3.88
CA ARG A 33 -5.53 6.07 3.78
C ARG A 33 -4.16 6.59 3.36
N CYS A 34 -4.14 7.68 2.60
CA CYS A 34 -2.90 8.39 2.29
C CYS A 34 -2.23 8.85 3.59
N ARG A 35 -0.91 8.71 3.66
CA ARG A 35 -0.15 9.20 4.82
C ARG A 35 -0.16 10.73 4.90
N HIS A 36 -0.18 11.41 3.76
CA HIS A 36 -0.15 12.87 3.64
C HIS A 36 -1.55 13.50 3.67
N HIS A 37 -2.55 12.79 3.12
CA HIS A 37 -3.95 13.23 3.06
C HIS A 37 -4.87 12.19 3.70
N ARG A 38 -4.81 12.11 5.03
CA ARG A 38 -5.49 11.05 5.79
C ARG A 38 -7.01 11.14 5.74
N GLU A 39 -7.57 12.30 5.42
CA GLU A 39 -9.01 12.54 5.53
C GLU A 39 -9.73 12.15 4.23
N ASP A 40 -9.18 12.56 3.08
CA ASP A 40 -9.94 12.50 1.82
C ASP A 40 -9.28 11.66 0.71
N CYS A 41 -8.20 10.93 1.03
CA CYS A 41 -7.49 10.14 0.03
C CYS A 41 -7.25 8.70 0.47
N TRP A 42 -7.79 7.78 -0.31
CA TRP A 42 -7.58 6.34 -0.21
C TRP A 42 -6.68 5.83 -1.33
N HIS A 43 -5.90 4.80 -1.03
CA HIS A 43 -5.04 4.09 -1.99
C HIS A 43 -5.38 2.61 -1.97
N VAL A 44 -4.92 1.90 -3.01
CA VAL A 44 -4.89 0.44 -3.04
C VAL A 44 -3.45 -0.04 -3.16
N GLY A 45 -3.11 -1.10 -2.44
CA GLY A 45 -1.80 -1.73 -2.52
C GLY A 45 -1.74 -3.03 -1.77
N HIS A 46 -0.67 -3.79 -2.01
CA HIS A 46 -0.37 -4.99 -1.25
C HIS A 46 0.14 -4.64 0.14
N HIS A 47 -0.24 -5.46 1.13
CA HIS A 47 0.56 -5.55 2.34
C HIS A 47 1.92 -6.19 1.99
N ALA A 48 2.98 -5.74 2.65
CA ALA A 48 4.28 -6.40 2.55
C ALA A 48 4.14 -7.88 2.95
N SER A 49 4.78 -8.77 2.19
CA SER A 49 4.68 -10.21 2.40
C SER A 49 5.10 -10.61 3.81
N GLU A 50 6.10 -9.94 4.37
CA GLU A 50 6.62 -10.17 5.73
C GLU A 50 5.61 -9.81 6.82
N VAL A 51 4.74 -8.83 6.54
CA VAL A 51 3.65 -8.46 7.45
C VAL A 51 2.50 -9.45 7.34
N VAL A 52 2.25 -9.99 6.13
CA VAL A 52 1.19 -10.98 5.90
C VAL A 52 1.59 -12.35 6.45
N SER A 53 2.85 -12.75 6.31
CA SER A 53 3.41 -14.00 6.86
C SER A 53 3.57 -13.97 8.38
N GLY A 54 3.54 -12.79 9.00
CA GLY A 54 3.76 -12.60 10.43
C GLY A 54 5.24 -12.54 10.83
N GLU A 55 6.16 -12.62 9.88
CA GLU A 55 7.61 -12.48 10.11
C GLU A 55 7.97 -11.13 10.71
N VAL A 56 7.23 -10.08 10.35
CA VAL A 56 7.44 -8.72 10.85
C VAL A 56 6.12 -8.10 11.31
N PRO A 57 5.99 -7.70 12.59
CA PRO A 57 4.85 -6.92 13.05
C PRO A 57 4.66 -5.65 12.21
N GLY A 58 3.43 -5.37 11.80
CA GLY A 58 3.13 -4.24 10.90
C GLY A 58 3.63 -2.88 11.41
N HIS A 59 3.64 -2.65 12.73
CA HIS A 59 4.14 -1.41 13.32
C HIS A 59 5.66 -1.24 13.15
N LEU A 60 6.44 -2.34 13.14
CA LEU A 60 7.87 -2.34 12.87
C LEU A 60 8.18 -2.22 11.37
N PHE A 61 7.27 -2.68 10.50
CA PHE A 61 7.46 -2.54 9.06
C PHE A 61 7.10 -1.14 8.56
N TYR A 62 5.92 -0.64 8.91
CA TYR A 62 5.35 0.61 8.39
C TYR A 62 5.66 1.85 9.25
N GLY A 63 6.36 1.68 10.37
CA GLY A 63 6.83 2.78 11.21
C GLY A 63 7.70 3.78 10.44
N ARG A 64 7.86 4.98 11.00
CA ARG A 64 8.67 6.07 10.41
C ARG A 64 10.09 5.61 10.07
N ASP A 65 10.69 4.84 10.97
CA ASP A 65 12.03 4.26 10.82
C ASP A 65 11.99 2.74 10.65
N GLY A 66 10.82 2.21 10.28
CA GLY A 66 10.58 0.79 10.11
C GLY A 66 11.30 0.19 8.90
N ILE A 67 11.26 -1.15 8.83
CA ILE A 67 11.93 -1.94 7.77
C ILE A 67 11.51 -1.47 6.37
N GLY A 68 10.24 -1.13 6.17
CA GLY A 68 9.74 -0.62 4.90
C GLY A 68 10.32 0.74 4.51
N ALA A 69 10.58 1.62 5.47
CA ALA A 69 11.20 2.93 5.25
C ALA A 69 12.70 2.79 4.92
N HIS A 70 13.41 1.90 5.65
CA HIS A 70 14.81 1.58 5.37
C HIS A 70 14.99 1.03 3.95
N ARG A 71 14.18 0.02 3.55
CA ARG A 71 14.25 -0.56 2.20
C ARG A 71 13.95 0.43 1.10
N HIS A 72 13.04 1.37 1.34
CA HIS A 72 12.78 2.45 0.39
C HIS A 72 14.02 3.35 0.19
N ARG A 73 14.69 3.73 1.28
CA ARG A 73 15.94 4.53 1.21
C ARG A 73 17.06 3.77 0.50
N CYS A 74 17.16 2.46 0.71
CA CYS A 74 18.18 1.61 0.08
C CYS A 74 17.80 1.13 -1.32
N GLY A 75 16.62 1.48 -1.86
CA GLY A 75 16.15 0.99 -3.16
C GLY A 75 15.81 -0.51 -3.21
N THR A 76 15.78 -1.21 -2.08
CA THR A 76 15.55 -2.66 -1.99
C THR A 76 14.10 -3.02 -1.69
N ARG A 77 13.19 -2.04 -1.80
CA ARG A 77 11.76 -2.30 -1.64
C ARG A 77 11.31 -3.17 -2.80
N ARG A 78 10.88 -4.40 -2.50
CA ARG A 78 10.19 -5.24 -3.49
C ARG A 78 8.99 -4.45 -4.00
N HIS A 79 9.04 -4.04 -5.26
CA HIS A 79 7.84 -3.62 -5.96
C HIS A 79 6.99 -4.87 -6.08
N PRO A 80 5.75 -4.88 -5.57
CA PRO A 80 4.83 -5.95 -5.91
C PRO A 80 4.49 -5.76 -7.39
N GLN A 81 5.37 -6.23 -8.26
CA GLN A 81 4.95 -6.67 -9.58
C GLN A 81 3.94 -7.78 -9.28
N GLY A 82 2.69 -7.55 -9.70
CA GLY A 82 1.61 -8.51 -9.48
C GLY A 82 2.09 -9.91 -9.85
N ARG A 83 1.68 -10.91 -9.07
CA ARG A 83 1.93 -12.31 -9.41
C ARG A 83 1.58 -12.50 -10.89
N SER A 84 2.61 -12.75 -11.70
CA SER A 84 2.51 -13.23 -13.08
C SER A 84 1.77 -14.55 -13.10
#